data_AF-A0A8J2KPA6-F1
#
_entry.id   AF-A0A8J2KPA6-F1
#
_cell.length_a   1.000
_cell.length_b   1.000
_cell.length_c   1.000
_cell.angle_alpha   90.00
_cell.angle_beta   90.00
_cell.angle_gamma   90.00
#
_symmetry.space_group_name_H-M   'P 1'
#
loop_
_entity.id
_entity.type
_entity.pdbx_description
1 polymer ?
#
loop_
_entity_poly.entity_id
_entity_poly.type
_entity_poly.pdbx_seq_one_letter_code
_entity_poly.pdbx_strand_id
1 'polypeptide(L)' 'MPIASQIKEELAWWVSSLPKNGKSIKGFRHDTTMWTDASLSGWGACLENTETRGFWSSDEKKA' A
#
# COMPACT_ATOMS: atom_id res chain seq x y z
N MET A 1 5.22 6.20 22.78
CA MET A 1 6.09 7.37 22.54
C MET A 1 5.22 8.52 22.03
N PRO A 2 5.18 9.67 22.71
CA PRO A 2 4.53 10.85 22.17
C PRO A 2 5.33 11.40 20.98
N ILE A 3 4.64 11.77 19.91
CA ILE A 3 5.25 12.50 18.78
C ILE A 3 5.61 13.92 19.25
N ALA A 4 6.85 14.34 18.98
CA ALA A 4 7.33 15.68 19.28
C ALA A 4 6.50 16.75 18.54
N SER A 5 6.23 17.88 19.19
CA SER A 5 5.46 19.00 18.62
C SER A 5 6.02 19.49 17.30
N GLN A 6 7.35 19.61 17.22
CA GLN A 6 8.06 20.02 16.01
C GLN A 6 7.74 19.12 14.81
N ILE A 7 7.62 17.79 15.01
CA ILE A 7 7.27 16.88 13.91
C ILE A 7 5.83 17.13 13.43
N LYS A 8 4.91 17.50 14.32
CA LYS A 8 3.53 17.83 13.91
C LYS A 8 3.49 19.11 13.10
N GLU A 9 4.29 20.11 13.48
CA GLU A 9 4.40 21.40 12.79
C GLU A 9 5.00 21.22 11.39
N GLU A 10 6.08 20.45 11.27
CA GLU A 10 6.68 20.09 9.98
C GLU A 10 5.67 19.37 9.07
N LEU A 11 4.97 18.36 9.58
CA LEU A 11 3.95 17.64 8.80
C LEU A 11 2.81 18.56 8.36
N ALA A 12 2.38 19.49 9.21
CA ALA A 12 1.35 20.47 8.86
C ALA A 12 1.83 21.44 7.77
N TRP A 13 3.11 21.85 7.84
CA TRP A 13 3.72 22.67 6.80
C TRP A 13 3.76 21.94 5.46
N TRP A 14 4.17 20.66 5.44
CA TRP A 14 4.17 19.85 4.23
C TRP A 14 2.77 19.74 3.61
N VAL A 15 1.75 19.40 4.41
CA VAL A 15 0.37 19.27 3.91
C VAL A 15 -0.15 20.60 3.32
N SER A 16 0.18 21.74 3.94
CA SER A 16 -0.29 23.06 3.50
C SER A 16 0.50 23.65 2.32
N SER A 17 1.78 23.28 2.18
CA SER A 17 2.69 23.87 1.19
C SER A 17 2.81 23.06 -0.09
N LEU A 18 2.35 21.80 -0.10
CA LEU A 18 2.36 20.98 -1.31
C LEU A 18 1.49 21.63 -2.40
N PRO A 19 2.07 22.02 -3.55
CA PRO A 19 1.30 22.59 -4.63
C PRO A 19 0.29 21.56 -5.14
N LYS A 20 -0.98 21.97 -5.21
CA LYS A 20 -2.04 21.16 -5.84
C LYS A 20 -1.84 21.14 -7.34
N ASN A 21 -0.94 20.30 -7.83
CA ASN A 21 -0.82 20.05 -9.26
C ASN A 21 -1.89 19.01 -9.63
N GLY A 22 -3.06 19.49 -10.04
CA GLY A 22 -4.26 18.66 -10.16
C GLY A 22 -4.85 18.68 -11.55
N LYS A 23 -4.37 17.83 -12.46
CA LYS A 23 -5.35 17.15 -13.32
C LYS A 23 -5.94 16.07 -12.45
N SER A 24 -7.26 16.09 -12.27
CA SER A 24 -7.96 14.96 -11.68
C SER A 24 -7.50 13.72 -12.44
N ILE A 25 -6.85 12.79 -11.73
CA ILE A 25 -6.67 11.45 -12.26
C ILE A 25 -8.10 10.97 -12.44
N LYS A 26 -8.56 10.90 -13.70
CA LYS A 26 -9.92 10.46 -14.02
C LYS A 26 -10.18 9.23 -13.15
N GLY A 27 -11.26 9.27 -12.37
CA GLY A 27 -11.71 8.10 -11.64
C GLY A 27 -11.99 7.02 -12.68
N PHE A 28 -11.04 6.12 -12.90
CA PHE A 28 -11.27 4.95 -13.71
C PHE A 28 -12.29 4.12 -12.93
N ARG A 29 -13.48 3.92 -13.53
CA ARG A 29 -14.31 2.81 -13.13
C ARG A 29 -13.51 1.57 -13.51
N HIS A 30 -12.90 0.94 -12.53
CA HIS A 30 -12.23 -0.32 -12.74
C HIS A 30 -13.29 -1.38 -12.99
N ASP A 31 -13.15 -2.13 -14.07
CA ASP A 31 -13.98 -3.30 -14.32
C ASP A 31 -13.62 -4.44 -13.35
N THR A 32 -12.40 -4.39 -12.78
CA THR A 32 -11.88 -5.42 -11.89
C THR A 32 -10.86 -4.84 -10.92
N THR A 33 -10.91 -5.26 -9.66
CA THR A 33 -9.91 -4.93 -8.62
C THR A 33 -9.26 -6.22 -8.13
N MET A 34 -7.93 -6.24 -8.10
CA MET A 34 -7.12 -7.32 -7.57
C MET A 34 -6.21 -6.76 -6.48
N TRP A 35 -5.98 -7.55 -5.44
CA TRP A 35 -5.02 -7.26 -4.39
C TRP A 35 -3.88 -8.25 -4.46
N THR A 36 -2.66 -7.75 -4.33
CA THR A 36 -1.46 -8.59 -4.24
C THR A 36 -0.74 -8.28 -2.94
N ASP A 37 -0.34 -9.32 -2.25
CA ASP A 37 0.56 -9.29 -1.11
C ASP A 37 1.94 -9.75 -1.58
N ALA A 38 2.96 -8.94 -1.30
CA ALA A 38 4.35 -9.33 -1.42
C ALA A 38 5.02 -9.13 -0.06
N SER A 39 4.82 -10.12 0.82
CA SER A 39 5.38 -10.12 2.16
C SER A 39 6.79 -10.71 2.18
N LEU A 40 7.48 -10.56 3.30
CA LEU A 40 8.77 -11.23 3.53
C LEU A 40 8.64 -12.76 3.74
N SER A 41 7.42 -13.28 3.80
CA SER A 41 7.11 -14.69 4.09
C SER A 41 6.44 -15.43 2.94
N GLY A 42 6.17 -14.76 1.82
CA GLY A 42 5.51 -15.34 0.67
C GLY A 42 4.78 -14.30 -0.19
N TRP A 43 4.06 -14.82 -1.17
CA TRP A 43 3.24 -14.05 -2.09
C TRP A 43 1.78 -14.45 -1.99
N GLY A 44 0.89 -13.51 -2.28
CA GLY A 44 -0.54 -13.72 -2.35
C GLY A 44 -1.18 -12.85 -3.40
N ALA A 45 -2.26 -13.33 -4.00
CA ALA A 45 -3.15 -12.53 -4.82
C ALA A 45 -4.60 -12.89 -4.50
N CYS A 46 -5.46 -11.88 -4.47
CA CYS A 46 -6.89 -12.02 -4.28
C CYS A 46 -7.63 -11.25 -5.37
N LEU A 47 -8.59 -11.93 -6.00
CA LEU A 47 -9.52 -11.36 -6.96
C LEU A 47 -10.92 -11.82 -6.56
N GLU A 48 -11.75 -10.88 -6.10
CA GLU A 48 -13.10 -11.15 -5.59
C GLU A 48 -13.11 -12.25 -4.50
N ASN A 49 -13.63 -13.43 -4.83
CA ASN A 49 -13.72 -14.60 -3.93
C ASN A 49 -12.64 -15.66 -4.24
N THR A 50 -11.73 -15.39 -5.16
CA THR A 50 -10.64 -16.29 -5.54
C THR A 50 -9.33 -15.80 -4.97
N GLU A 51 -8.70 -16.62 -4.15
CA GLU A 51 -7.38 -16.36 -3.59
C GLU A 51 -6.35 -17.39 -4.06
N THR A 52 -5.11 -16.94 -4.22
CA THR A 52 -3.96 -17.80 -4.42
C THR A 52 -2.79 -17.25 -3.62
N ARG A 53 -1.95 -18.15 -3.11
CA ARG A 53 -0.79 -17.78 -2.30
C ARG A 53 0.26 -18.87 -2.35
N GLY A 54 1.49 -18.49 -2.06
CA GLY A 54 2.61 -19.41 -1.99
C GLY A 54 3.80 -18.82 -1.26
N PHE A 55 4.77 -19.69 -1.03
CA PHE A 55 6.09 -19.29 -0.58
C PHE A 55 6.90 -18.78 -1.79
N TRP A 56 7.82 -17.85 -1.57
CA TRP A 56 8.79 -17.41 -2.56
C TRP A 56 9.78 -18.51 -2.89
N SER A 57 10.12 -19.34 -1.90
CA SER A 57 11.05 -20.44 -2.07
C SER A 57 10.62 -21.69 -1.30
N SER A 58 11.22 -22.82 -1.64
CA SER A 58 11.00 -24.07 -0.88
C SER A 58 11.62 -24.03 0.52
N ASP A 59 12.53 -23.10 0.79
CA ASP A 59 13.20 -23.00 2.09
C ASP A 59 12.31 -22.34 3.14
N GLU A 60 11.41 -21.42 2.74
CA GLU A 60 10.41 -20.84 3.65
C GLU A 60 9.38 -21.88 4.13
N LYS A 61 9.22 -23.02 3.44
CA LYS A 61 8.34 -24.12 3.88
C LYS A 61 8.85 -24.88 5.10
N LYS A 62 10.12 -24.68 5.49
CA LYS A 62 10.81 -25.48 6.51
C LYS A 62 10.87 -24.81 7.89
N ALA A 63 10.23 -23.64 8.05
CA ALA A 63 10.20 -22.89 9.30
C ALA A 63 9.10 -23.38 10.25
#